data_AF-A0A3L8B054-F1
#
_entry.id   AF-A0A3L8B054-F1
#
_cell.length_a   1.000
_cell.length_b   1.000
_cell.length_c   1.000
_cell.angle_alpha   90.00
_cell.angle_beta   90.00
_cell.angle_gamma   90.00
#
_symmetry.space_group_name_H-M   'P 1'
#
loop_
_entity.id
_entity.type
_entity.pdbx_description
1 polymer ?
#
loop_
_entity_poly.entity_id
_entity_poly.type
_entity_poly.pdbx_seq_one_letter_code
_entity_poly.pdbx_strand_id
1 'polypeptide(L)'
;MKLSREKIAEKAEEIFFQQSLAEDGDPEAQNILGAKLASGNFVEKDEFGGLYWYCQALKKGYVNAKWNAGSMFLKGDGGVPKNTELAMMLIEEAAEEGDNGASHFLSICYAKGGYGKEVDIESSNFWREKASSGCESQEYGKQIDLESLIDIKLVKPAVKLKSELAEALKE
;
A
#
# COMPACT_ATOMS: atom_id res chain seq x y z
N MET A 1 -26.03 5.39 -5.64
CA MET A 1 -26.13 6.86 -5.79
C MET A 1 -25.06 7.29 -6.79
N LYS A 2 -25.41 7.78 -7.98
CA LYS A 2 -24.41 8.27 -8.94
C LYS A 2 -23.88 9.63 -8.46
N LEU A 3 -22.57 9.85 -8.57
CA LEU A 3 -21.95 11.15 -8.25
C LEU A 3 -22.47 12.22 -9.22
N SER A 4 -22.56 13.49 -8.77
CA SER A 4 -22.82 14.61 -9.68
C SER A 4 -21.61 14.85 -10.57
N ARG A 5 -21.82 15.45 -11.75
CA ARG A 5 -20.74 15.82 -12.68
C ARG A 5 -19.64 16.65 -12.01
N GLU A 6 -20.04 17.64 -11.20
CA GLU A 6 -19.11 18.47 -10.43
C GLU A 6 -18.20 17.62 -9.53
N LYS A 7 -18.78 16.66 -8.81
CA LYS A 7 -18.00 15.73 -7.96
C LYS A 7 -17.11 14.79 -8.76
N ILE A 8 -17.49 14.45 -9.99
CA ILE A 8 -16.67 13.64 -10.89
C ILE A 8 -15.46 14.45 -11.38
N ALA A 9 -15.66 15.72 -11.75
CA ALA A 9 -14.59 16.63 -12.14
C ALA A 9 -13.62 16.88 -10.99
N GLU A 10 -14.12 17.22 -9.80
CA GLU A 10 -13.31 17.38 -8.59
C GLU A 10 -12.45 16.13 -8.32
N LYS A 11 -13.04 14.95 -8.46
CA LYS A 11 -12.31 13.70 -8.21
C LYS A 11 -11.25 13.41 -9.27
N ALA A 12 -11.52 13.74 -10.52
CA ALA A 12 -10.55 13.62 -11.61
C ALA A 12 -9.36 14.57 -11.38
N GLU A 13 -9.63 15.82 -11.01
CA GLU A 13 -8.60 16.81 -10.66
C GLU A 13 -7.74 16.34 -9.48
N GLU A 14 -8.35 15.80 -8.42
CA GLU A 14 -7.61 15.21 -7.29
C GLU A 14 -6.67 14.09 -7.75
N ILE A 15 -7.12 13.21 -8.65
CA ILE A 15 -6.31 12.09 -9.15
C ILE A 15 -5.13 12.61 -9.99
N PHE A 16 -5.37 13.58 -10.88
CA PHE A 16 -4.30 14.15 -11.70
C PHE A 16 -3.29 14.94 -10.87
N PHE A 17 -3.75 15.67 -9.85
CA PHE A 17 -2.87 16.38 -8.92
C PHE A 17 -2.02 15.39 -8.11
N GLN A 18 -2.63 14.34 -7.56
CA GLN A 18 -1.92 13.25 -6.88
C GLN A 18 -0.92 12.55 -7.80
N GLN A 19 -1.28 12.35 -9.07
CA GLN A 19 -0.35 11.80 -10.05
C GLN A 19 0.86 12.71 -10.28
N SER A 20 0.66 14.03 -10.42
CA SER A 20 1.77 14.98 -10.56
C SER A 20 2.73 14.91 -9.37
N LEU A 21 2.20 14.93 -8.14
CA LEU A 21 3.02 14.83 -6.93
C LEU A 21 3.79 13.50 -6.86
N ALA A 22 3.14 12.39 -7.20
CA ALA A 22 3.80 11.08 -7.23
C ALA A 22 4.94 11.03 -8.25
N GLU A 23 4.77 11.70 -9.39
CA GLU A 23 5.79 11.85 -10.44
C GLU A 23 6.95 12.75 -10.01
N ASP A 24 6.68 13.78 -9.20
CA ASP A 24 7.70 14.65 -8.60
C ASP A 24 8.46 13.97 -7.45
N GLY A 25 8.05 12.76 -7.06
CA GLY A 25 8.73 11.95 -6.07
C GLY A 25 8.17 12.06 -4.65
N ASP A 26 6.98 12.66 -4.50
CA ASP A 26 6.28 12.74 -3.22
C ASP A 26 5.82 11.34 -2.76
N PRO A 27 6.36 10.82 -1.66
CA PRO A 27 6.15 9.42 -1.28
C PRO A 27 4.75 9.14 -0.72
N GLU A 28 4.10 10.13 -0.11
CA GLU A 28 2.70 10.02 0.30
C GLU A 28 1.80 9.89 -0.94
N ALA A 29 1.98 10.76 -1.93
CA ALA A 29 1.24 10.71 -3.20
C ALA A 29 1.51 9.42 -3.97
N GLN A 30 2.75 8.91 -3.96
CA GLN A 30 3.07 7.59 -4.51
C GLN A 30 2.28 6.49 -3.80
N ASN A 31 2.21 6.51 -2.47
CA ASN A 31 1.41 5.54 -1.73
C ASN A 31 -0.11 5.68 -2.02
N ILE A 32 -0.63 6.91 -2.06
CA ILE A 32 -2.05 7.17 -2.36
C ILE A 32 -2.40 6.69 -3.78
N LEU A 33 -1.56 7.01 -4.76
CA LEU A 33 -1.76 6.61 -6.14
C LEU A 33 -1.67 5.09 -6.29
N GLY A 34 -0.72 4.46 -5.59
CA GLY A 34 -0.59 3.01 -5.50
C GLY A 34 -1.88 2.35 -5.00
N ALA A 35 -2.47 2.90 -3.93
CA ALA A 35 -3.72 2.41 -3.36
C ALA A 35 -4.93 2.60 -4.29
N LYS A 36 -5.03 3.74 -4.98
CA LYS A 36 -6.09 3.98 -5.97
C LYS A 36 -6.02 2.98 -7.12
N LEU A 37 -4.83 2.71 -7.66
CA LEU A 37 -4.62 1.74 -8.73
C LEU A 37 -4.91 0.30 -8.26
N ALA A 38 -4.38 -0.11 -7.10
CA ALA A 38 -4.59 -1.45 -6.57
C ALA A 38 -6.06 -1.75 -6.25
N SER A 39 -6.81 -0.76 -5.75
CA SER A 39 -8.25 -0.91 -5.46
C SER A 39 -9.15 -0.66 -6.67
N GLY A 40 -8.65 0.01 -7.72
CA GLY A 40 -9.48 0.53 -8.81
C GLY A 40 -10.45 1.61 -8.34
N ASN A 41 -10.07 2.40 -7.32
CA ASN A 41 -10.90 3.47 -6.81
C ASN A 41 -10.79 4.69 -7.72
N PHE A 42 -11.86 4.99 -8.47
CA PHE A 42 -11.96 6.03 -9.51
C PHE A 42 -11.05 5.86 -10.75
N VAL A 43 -10.03 5.02 -10.66
CA VAL A 43 -9.16 4.63 -11.79
C VAL A 43 -9.43 3.19 -12.22
N GLU A 44 -9.04 2.82 -13.44
CA GLU A 44 -8.96 1.43 -13.86
C GLU A 44 -8.07 0.66 -12.87
N LYS A 45 -8.52 -0.53 -12.45
CA LYS A 45 -7.79 -1.33 -11.48
C LYS A 45 -6.50 -1.85 -12.12
N ASP A 46 -5.37 -1.52 -11.52
CA ASP A 46 -4.03 -1.97 -11.92
C ASP A 46 -3.21 -2.24 -10.66
N GLU A 47 -3.30 -3.46 -10.15
CA GLU A 47 -2.57 -3.88 -8.96
C GLU A 47 -1.05 -3.87 -9.19
N PHE A 48 -0.58 -4.29 -10.37
CA PHE A 48 0.84 -4.27 -10.70
C PHE A 48 1.39 -2.84 -10.75
N GLY A 49 0.64 -1.92 -11.35
CA GLY A 49 0.91 -0.49 -11.30
C GLY A 49 0.86 0.09 -9.89
N GLY A 50 -0.04 -0.40 -9.05
CA GLY A 50 -0.10 -0.06 -7.63
C GLY A 50 1.21 -0.41 -6.91
N LEU A 51 1.72 -1.62 -7.14
CA LEU A 51 3.00 -2.08 -6.58
C LEU A 51 4.18 -1.23 -7.04
N TYR A 52 4.20 -0.79 -8.30
CA TYR A 52 5.23 0.12 -8.80
C TYR A 52 5.33 1.38 -7.93
N TRP A 53 4.20 2.03 -7.61
CA TRP A 53 4.22 3.25 -6.82
C TRP A 53 4.56 3.01 -5.35
N TYR A 54 4.10 1.91 -4.75
CA TYR A 54 4.57 1.51 -3.43
C TYR A 54 6.08 1.29 -3.40
N CYS A 55 6.66 0.68 -4.44
CA CYS A 55 8.11 0.53 -4.55
C CYS A 55 8.85 1.87 -4.53
N GLN A 56 8.33 2.91 -5.20
CA GLN A 56 8.96 4.23 -5.17
C GLN A 56 8.88 4.85 -3.77
N ALA A 57 7.73 4.73 -3.10
CA ALA A 57 7.53 5.24 -1.74
C ALA A 57 8.45 4.50 -0.72
N LEU A 58 8.62 3.19 -0.90
CA LEU A 58 9.54 2.36 -0.11
C LEU A 58 11.00 2.80 -0.24
N LYS A 59 11.45 3.19 -1.43
CA LYS A 59 12.79 3.75 -1.65
C LYS A 59 13.00 5.07 -0.91
N LYS A 60 11.93 5.77 -0.55
CA LYS A 60 11.97 6.98 0.29
C LYS A 60 11.75 6.69 1.78
N GLY A 61 11.44 5.44 2.13
CA GLY A 61 11.22 5.01 3.51
C GLY A 61 9.80 5.21 4.02
N TYR A 62 8.82 5.50 3.15
CA TYR A 62 7.46 5.77 3.58
C TYR A 62 6.81 4.54 4.22
N VAL A 63 6.43 4.64 5.49
CA VAL A 63 6.10 3.48 6.33
C VAL A 63 4.84 2.78 5.83
N ASN A 64 3.79 3.54 5.50
CA ASN A 64 2.52 2.97 5.03
C ASN A 64 2.66 2.16 3.74
N ALA A 65 3.66 2.44 2.90
CA ALA A 65 3.92 1.68 1.69
C ALA A 65 4.40 0.25 1.98
N LYS A 66 5.06 0.02 3.12
CA LYS A 66 5.50 -1.31 3.58
C LYS A 66 4.32 -2.23 3.86
N TRP A 67 3.35 -1.73 4.62
CA TRP A 67 2.11 -2.46 4.87
C TRP A 67 1.37 -2.78 3.57
N ASN A 68 1.20 -1.79 2.70
CA ASN A 68 0.47 -1.96 1.45
C ASN A 68 1.14 -2.97 0.50
N ALA A 69 2.46 -2.86 0.30
CA ALA A 69 3.23 -3.82 -0.51
C ALA A 69 3.24 -5.22 0.12
N GLY A 70 3.45 -5.32 1.44
CA GLY A 70 3.42 -6.60 2.16
C GLY A 70 2.07 -7.30 2.01
N SER A 71 0.95 -6.57 2.13
CA SER A 71 -0.40 -7.09 1.92
C SER A 71 -0.60 -7.65 0.50
N MET A 72 -0.02 -7.01 -0.52
CA MET A 72 -0.06 -7.51 -1.89
C MET A 72 0.68 -8.84 -2.05
N PHE A 73 1.90 -8.96 -1.51
CA PHE A 73 2.67 -10.21 -1.56
C PHE A 73 2.06 -11.33 -0.72
N LEU A 74 1.30 -11.03 0.34
CA LEU A 74 0.55 -12.05 1.09
C LEU A 74 -0.56 -12.68 0.26
N LYS A 75 -1.27 -11.86 -0.53
CA LYS A 75 -2.41 -12.30 -1.34
C LYS A 75 -1.99 -12.92 -2.67
N GLY A 76 -0.93 -12.39 -3.27
CA GLY A 76 -0.50 -12.74 -4.63
C GLY A 76 -1.42 -12.14 -5.70
N ASP A 77 -1.88 -10.91 -5.49
CA ASP A 77 -2.82 -10.23 -6.38
C ASP A 77 -2.10 -9.52 -7.55
N GLY A 78 -2.83 -9.23 -8.63
CA GLY A 78 -2.30 -8.35 -9.69
C GLY A 78 -1.17 -8.89 -10.55
N GLY A 79 -0.98 -10.21 -10.61
CA GLY A 79 0.17 -10.82 -11.30
C GLY A 79 1.47 -10.79 -10.48
N VAL A 80 1.40 -10.37 -9.22
CA VAL A 80 2.51 -10.46 -8.26
C VAL A 80 2.45 -11.85 -7.61
N PRO A 81 3.50 -12.69 -7.73
CA PRO A 81 3.52 -13.99 -7.07
C PRO A 81 3.42 -13.83 -5.55
N LYS A 82 2.65 -14.69 -4.90
CA LYS A 82 2.60 -14.74 -3.44
C LYS A 82 4.01 -15.01 -2.90
N ASN A 83 4.49 -14.15 -2.01
CA ASN A 83 5.76 -14.31 -1.33
C ASN A 83 5.58 -13.96 0.15
N THR A 84 5.32 -14.98 0.97
CA THR A 84 5.04 -14.79 2.39
C THR A 84 6.26 -14.30 3.17
N GLU A 85 7.47 -14.72 2.81
CA GLU A 85 8.70 -14.28 3.50
C GLU A 85 8.94 -12.78 3.28
N LEU A 86 8.92 -12.34 2.03
CA LEU A 86 9.05 -10.91 1.68
C LEU A 86 7.92 -10.09 2.31
N ALA A 87 6.69 -10.60 2.27
CA ALA A 87 5.56 -9.91 2.86
C ALA A 87 5.71 -9.70 4.37
N MET A 88 6.12 -10.74 5.08
CA MET A 88 6.32 -10.67 6.54
C MET A 88 7.48 -9.75 6.89
N MET A 89 8.57 -9.74 6.13
CA MET A 89 9.66 -8.77 6.32
C MET A 89 9.16 -7.33 6.21
N LEU A 90 8.36 -7.01 5.19
CA LEU A 90 7.80 -5.67 5.01
C LEU A 90 6.84 -5.30 6.14
N ILE A 91 5.97 -6.23 6.56
CA ILE A 91 4.99 -6.01 7.64
C ILE A 91 5.69 -5.85 8.99
N GLU A 92 6.73 -6.63 9.28
CA GLU A 92 7.52 -6.49 10.51
C GLU A 92 8.21 -5.14 10.58
N GLU A 93 8.85 -4.71 9.49
CA GLU A 93 9.49 -3.40 9.44
C GLU A 93 8.45 -2.26 9.59
N ALA A 94 7.27 -2.37 8.96
CA ALA A 94 6.18 -1.41 9.12
C ALA A 94 5.71 -1.32 10.59
N ALA A 95 5.52 -2.47 11.24
CA ALA A 95 5.08 -2.54 12.63
C ALA A 95 6.16 -2.00 13.58
N GLU A 96 7.44 -2.22 13.27
CA GLU A 96 8.53 -1.65 14.05
C GLU A 96 8.53 -0.13 14.02
N GLU A 97 8.20 0.44 12.87
CA GLU A 97 8.12 1.89 12.62
C GLU A 97 6.78 2.53 13.02
N GLY A 98 5.90 1.75 13.65
CA GLY A 98 4.66 2.25 14.25
C GLY A 98 3.43 2.20 13.36
N ASP A 99 3.44 1.41 12.28
CA ASP A 99 2.21 1.11 11.54
C ASP A 99 1.28 0.25 12.42
N ASN A 100 0.11 0.81 12.74
CA ASN A 100 -0.88 0.16 13.60
C ASN A 100 -1.54 -1.05 12.93
N GLY A 101 -1.72 -1.03 11.60
CA GLY A 101 -2.30 -2.14 10.85
C GLY A 101 -1.37 -3.34 10.84
N ALA A 102 -0.09 -3.11 10.61
CA ALA A 102 0.98 -4.09 10.66
C ALA A 102 1.15 -4.68 12.07
N SER A 103 1.19 -3.83 13.10
CA SER A 103 1.26 -4.27 14.50
C SER A 103 0.05 -5.13 14.88
N HIS A 104 -1.16 -4.73 14.49
CA HIS A 104 -2.36 -5.53 14.71
C HIS A 104 -2.29 -6.89 13.98
N PHE A 105 -1.80 -6.91 12.75
CA PHE A 105 -1.64 -8.15 11.99
C PHE A 105 -0.63 -9.10 12.64
N LEU A 106 0.51 -8.60 13.14
CA LEU A 106 1.48 -9.41 13.86
C LEU A 106 0.90 -9.99 15.16
N SER A 107 0.10 -9.22 15.89
CA SER A 107 -0.62 -9.72 17.06
C SER A 107 -1.48 -10.94 16.71
N ILE A 108 -2.19 -10.90 15.58
CA ILE A 108 -3.01 -12.02 15.10
C ILE A 108 -2.13 -13.22 14.70
N CYS A 109 -1.00 -12.99 14.02
CA CYS A 109 -0.09 -14.04 13.61
C CYS A 109 0.45 -14.82 14.81
N TYR A 110 0.93 -14.12 15.85
CA TYR A 110 1.40 -14.76 17.08
C TYR A 110 0.26 -15.35 17.92
N ALA A 111 -0.95 -14.79 17.90
CA ALA A 111 -2.06 -15.34 18.67
C ALA A 111 -2.56 -16.68 18.11
N LYS A 112 -2.51 -16.87 16.79
CA LYS A 112 -3.10 -18.03 16.10
C LYS A 112 -2.07 -19.00 15.54
N GLY A 113 -0.81 -18.58 15.41
CA GLY A 113 0.18 -19.25 14.58
C GLY A 113 -0.16 -19.07 13.10
N GLY A 114 0.80 -18.61 12.30
CA GLY A 114 0.60 -18.35 10.88
C GLY A 114 1.69 -17.48 10.27
N TYR A 115 1.82 -17.57 8.94
CA TYR A 115 2.80 -16.79 8.17
C TYR A 115 4.24 -16.91 8.71
N GLY A 116 4.62 -18.11 9.17
CA GLY A 116 5.94 -18.37 9.75
C GLY A 116 6.10 -18.01 11.23
N LYS A 117 5.03 -17.57 11.91
CA LYS A 117 5.01 -17.37 13.36
C LYS A 117 4.35 -18.53 14.08
N GLU A 118 4.98 -18.98 15.16
CA GLU A 118 4.36 -19.92 16.10
C GLU A 118 3.42 -19.18 17.05
N VAL A 119 2.59 -19.95 17.76
CA VAL A 119 1.72 -19.38 18.78
C VAL A 119 2.57 -18.86 19.94
N ASP A 120 2.50 -17.56 20.18
CA ASP A 120 3.15 -16.87 21.29
C ASP A 120 2.24 -15.75 21.82
N ILE A 121 1.67 -15.98 22.99
CA ILE A 121 0.73 -15.03 23.61
C ILE A 121 1.44 -13.75 24.08
N GLU A 122 2.70 -13.84 24.51
CA GLU A 122 3.47 -12.69 24.98
C GLU A 122 3.75 -11.74 23.81
N SER A 123 4.30 -12.29 22.70
CA SER A 123 4.49 -11.52 21.47
C SER A 123 3.17 -10.97 20.92
N SER A 124 2.08 -11.76 20.96
CA SER A 124 0.75 -11.28 20.56
C SER A 124 0.30 -10.06 21.36
N ASN A 125 0.49 -10.08 22.68
CA ASN A 125 0.09 -8.98 23.56
C ASN A 125 0.97 -7.74 23.34
N PHE A 126 2.28 -7.93 23.19
CA PHE A 126 3.23 -6.87 22.86
C PHE A 126 2.80 -6.10 21.61
N TRP A 127 2.54 -6.81 20.51
CA TRP A 127 2.13 -6.19 19.25
C TRP A 127 0.74 -5.56 19.32
N ARG A 128 -0.17 -6.12 20.13
CA ARG A 128 -1.49 -5.53 20.37
C ARG A 128 -1.41 -4.22 21.14
N GLU A 129 -0.55 -4.16 22.15
CA GLU A 129 -0.30 -2.97 22.93
C GLU A 129 0.30 -1.88 22.04
N LYS A 130 1.32 -2.22 21.23
CA LYS A 130 1.93 -1.28 20.26
C LYS A 130 0.91 -0.71 19.26
N ALA A 131 -0.03 -1.53 18.79
CA ALA A 131 -1.12 -1.07 17.91
C ALA A 131 -2.15 -0.16 18.60
N SER A 132 -2.28 -0.26 19.93
CA SER A 132 -3.30 0.46 20.72
C SER A 132 -2.76 1.70 21.42
N SER A 133 -1.47 1.73 21.73
CA SER A 133 -0.81 2.83 22.43
C SER A 133 -0.74 4.11 21.59
N GLY A 134 -1.10 4.05 20.31
CA GLY A 134 -1.00 5.18 19.40
C GLY A 134 0.42 5.72 19.34
N CYS A 135 1.42 4.83 19.47
CA CYS A 135 2.82 5.19 19.24
C CYS A 135 2.91 6.02 17.97
N GLU A 136 3.67 7.12 18.04
CA GLU A 136 3.83 8.05 16.93
C GLU A 136 4.37 7.27 15.73
N SER A 137 3.47 6.98 14.78
CA SER A 137 3.83 6.27 13.56
C SER A 137 4.82 7.14 12.83
N GLN A 138 6.00 6.60 12.55
CA GLN A 138 6.97 7.32 11.76
C GLN A 138 6.36 7.52 10.36
N GLU A 139 6.46 8.74 9.84
CA GLU A 139 6.09 8.99 8.45
C GLU A 139 7.11 8.33 7.52
N TYR A 140 8.39 8.40 7.92
CA TYR A 140 9.53 7.81 7.22
C TYR A 140 10.34 6.93 8.15
N GLY A 141 10.65 5.73 7.68
CA GLY A 141 11.59 4.81 8.29
C GLY A 141 12.62 4.29 7.29
N LYS A 142 13.05 3.05 7.46
CA LYS A 142 14.07 2.40 6.64
C LYS A 142 13.66 2.31 5.18
N GLN A 143 14.54 2.75 4.30
CA GLN A 143 14.35 2.64 2.86
C GLN A 143 14.50 1.19 2.40
N ILE A 144 13.61 0.75 1.52
CA ILE A 144 13.61 -0.60 0.96
C ILE A 144 13.60 -0.49 -0.56
N ASP A 145 14.63 -1.04 -1.19
CA ASP A 145 14.64 -1.23 -2.64
C ASP A 145 13.96 -2.55 -2.99
N LEU A 146 12.63 -2.49 -3.14
CA LEU A 146 11.82 -3.67 -3.41
C LEU A 146 12.18 -4.35 -4.74
N GLU A 147 12.65 -3.59 -5.74
CA GLU A 147 13.08 -4.15 -7.03
C GLU A 147 14.29 -5.08 -6.91
N SER A 148 15.14 -4.89 -5.89
CA SER A 148 16.25 -5.79 -5.60
C SER A 148 15.84 -7.11 -4.93
N LEU A 149 14.60 -7.19 -4.44
CA LEU A 149 14.07 -8.30 -3.65
C LEU A 149 13.09 -9.19 -4.43
N ILE A 150 12.79 -8.82 -5.68
CA ILE A 150 11.79 -9.51 -6.51
C ILE A 150 12.32 -9.79 -7.91
N ASP A 151 11.96 -10.95 -8.46
CA ASP A 151 12.33 -11.35 -9.82
C ASP A 151 11.39 -10.80 -10.90
N ILE A 152 10.62 -9.75 -10.58
CA ILE A 152 9.69 -9.10 -11.50
C ILE A 152 10.12 -7.67 -11.78
N LYS A 153 10.08 -7.28 -13.05
CA LYS A 153 10.38 -5.90 -13.45
C LYS A 153 9.13 -5.05 -13.30
N LEU A 154 9.14 -4.13 -12.35
CA LEU A 154 8.08 -3.14 -12.20
C LEU A 154 8.18 -2.09 -13.32
N VAL A 155 7.02 -1.70 -13.86
CA VAL A 155 6.93 -0.71 -14.95
C VAL A 155 5.94 0.37 -14.51
N LYS A 156 6.29 1.64 -14.75
CA LYS A 156 5.42 2.76 -14.42
C LYS A 156 4.05 2.59 -15.12
N PRO A 157 2.94 2.58 -14.37
CA PRO A 157 1.62 2.38 -14.95
C PRO A 157 1.09 3.65 -15.59
N ALA A 158 0.13 3.48 -16.51
CA ALA A 158 -0.71 4.57 -16.97
C ALA A 158 -1.90 4.72 -16.02
N VAL A 159 -2.16 5.95 -15.56
CA VAL A 159 -3.34 6.24 -14.73
C VAL A 159 -4.50 6.59 -15.65
N LYS A 160 -5.53 5.73 -15.67
CA LYS A 160 -6.74 5.95 -16.46
C LYS A 160 -7.95 6.02 -15.54
N LEU A 161 -8.77 7.04 -15.70
CA LEU A 161 -10.07 7.12 -15.01
C LEU A 161 -10.97 5.98 -15.49
N LYS A 162 -11.85 5.47 -14.62
CA LYS A 162 -12.88 4.52 -15.05
C LYS A 162 -13.72 5.10 -16.18
N SER A 163 -14.12 4.25 -17.13
CA SER A 163 -14.91 4.65 -18.31
C SER A 163 -16.12 5.52 -17.96
N GLU A 164 -16.87 5.15 -16.91
CA GLU A 164 -18.05 5.88 -16.44
C GLU A 164 -17.73 7.32 -15.98
N LEU A 165 -16.55 7.53 -15.39
CA LEU A 165 -16.07 8.86 -14.98
C LEU A 165 -15.54 9.64 -16.18
N ALA A 166 -14.82 8.95 -17.08
CA ALA A 166 -14.29 9.56 -18.29
C ALA A 166 -15.40 9.99 -19.27
N GLU A 167 -16.51 9.27 -19.34
CA GLU A 167 -17.69 9.62 -20.14
C GLU A 167 -18.44 10.82 -19.55
N ALA A 168 -18.66 10.84 -18.23
CA ALA A 168 -19.33 11.95 -17.54
C ALA A 168 -18.57 13.30 -17.61
N LEU A 169 -17.30 13.28 -18.00
CA LEU A 169 -16.49 14.48 -18.26
C LEU A 169 -16.61 15.00 -19.70
N LYS A 170 -17.07 14.17 -20.64
CA LYS A 170 -17.18 14.50 -22.08
C LYS A 170 -18.55 15.10 -22.44
N GLU A 171 -19.60 14.70 -21.73
CA GLU A 171 -20.93 15.34 -21.74
C GLU A 171 -20.89 16.66 -20.97
#